data_AF-A0A4R0IBM3-F1
#
_entry.id   AF-A0A4R0IBM3-F1
#
_cell.length_a   1.000
_cell.length_b   1.000
_cell.length_c   1.000
_cell.angle_alpha   90.00
_cell.angle_beta   90.00
_cell.angle_gamma   90.00
#
_symmetry.space_group_name_H-M   'P 1'
#
loop_
_entity.id
_entity.type
_entity.pdbx_description
1 polymer ?
#
loop_
_entity_poly.entity_id
_entity_poly.type
_entity_poly.pdbx_seq_one_letter_code
_entity_poly.pdbx_strand_id
1 'polypeptide(L)'
;MFDFSELGTIDLGTVIALVSLLGTSIVWLLDRYLWRRKRLVYRVQVDAQIGVHPRQDRAREMVDIEVVHQGRPVQEPSIVLLRVDNAGTDIDARDMQGEVEFSFPGRKIVRMKVVESHPPKLGDLIEKDLKPAEYVDTDTITVPKLAINRGDHFKFLLVLSGKGKEVKHSGYLAGGANGGVYHEPRPRGPGRRTLIFGATTLVLVGAFVAFFLVDVLQPPDNCSSGQLRVSGSTAVEPTMTELRSAYASECSQADIVIASNGSLRGVQDLASLGAKDPAAASKVIAMSDGPAQDSPSLNGEAVAVVVFAVVVNRSAGVTGLTAAELRDIYTGKVTNWNQLGGENLPIRMVSRVGPDSGSRRVFREKVLGGVQELGITSDDCRRDDDAAAAKYHRCEVGTTDELLTRVNEIDGAIGYAELGTARRFPELAAVTIDSVVPDTSKVADRSYKFWEVEHAYTYQAPDAKSLTAAFLDYMRSTQARPILERGGLVPCGELPPGFCG
;
A
#
# COMPACT_ATOMS: atom_id res chain seq x y z
N MET A 1 -11.40 7.95 -12.01
CA MET A 1 -11.20 8.47 -10.65
C MET A 1 -10.56 7.32 -9.89
N PHE A 2 -9.26 7.39 -9.63
CA PHE A 2 -8.56 6.30 -8.96
C PHE A 2 -8.98 6.32 -7.49
N ASP A 3 -9.46 5.18 -7.00
CA ASP A 3 -9.83 5.00 -5.60
C ASP A 3 -8.55 4.79 -4.78
N PHE A 4 -8.33 5.68 -3.82
CA PHE A 4 -7.15 5.70 -2.97
C PHE A 4 -7.50 5.34 -1.52
N SER A 5 -8.69 4.80 -1.24
CA SER A 5 -9.12 4.44 0.12
C SER A 5 -8.30 3.31 0.77
N GLU A 6 -7.53 2.55 -0.02
CA GLU A 6 -6.62 1.50 0.48
C GLU A 6 -5.18 2.00 0.74
N LEU A 7 -4.84 3.22 0.33
CA LEU A 7 -3.58 3.83 0.71
C LEU A 7 -3.81 4.47 2.09
N GLY A 8 -3.44 3.76 3.16
CA GLY A 8 -3.30 4.33 4.49
C GLY A 8 -2.59 5.68 4.44
N THR A 9 -2.91 6.57 5.38
CA THR A 9 -2.52 8.00 5.41
C THR A 9 -1.09 8.26 4.89
N ILE A 10 -0.94 8.44 3.57
CA ILE A 10 0.37 8.72 2.99
C ILE A 10 0.78 10.11 3.48
N ASP A 11 1.92 10.20 4.17
CA ASP A 11 2.42 11.47 4.64
C ASP A 11 2.52 12.51 3.51
N LEU A 12 2.19 13.76 3.83
CA LEU A 12 2.23 14.87 2.88
C LEU A 12 3.64 15.04 2.29
N GLY A 13 4.69 14.73 3.06
CA GLY A 13 6.07 14.71 2.61
C GLY A 13 6.33 13.68 1.50
N THR A 14 5.77 12.48 1.62
CA THR A 14 5.85 11.42 0.59
C THR A 14 5.17 11.85 -0.70
N VAL A 15 4.00 12.50 -0.61
CA VAL A 15 3.29 13.03 -1.79
C VAL A 15 4.10 14.14 -2.47
N ILE A 16 4.63 15.10 -1.70
CA ILE A 16 5.46 16.20 -2.23
C ILE A 16 6.72 15.66 -2.91
N ALA A 17 7.38 14.67 -2.32
CA ALA A 17 8.58 14.04 -2.88
C ALA A 17 8.28 13.34 -4.22
N LEU A 18 7.18 12.59 -4.31
CA LEU A 18 6.75 11.93 -5.54
C LEU A 18 6.42 12.94 -6.65
N VAL A 19 5.65 13.99 -6.34
CA VAL A 19 5.29 15.04 -7.30
C VAL A 19 6.54 15.77 -7.80
N SER A 20 7.50 16.04 -6.91
CA SER A 20 8.77 16.70 -7.26
C SER A 20 9.63 15.83 -8.19
N LEU A 21 9.69 14.52 -7.91
CA LEU A 21 10.39 13.53 -8.75
C LEU A 21 9.77 13.46 -10.16
N LEU A 22 8.45 13.36 -10.24
CA LEU A 22 7.71 13.32 -11.51
C LEU A 22 7.89 14.63 -12.29
N GLY A 23 7.75 15.78 -11.63
CA GLY A 23 7.94 17.09 -12.24
C GLY A 23 9.35 17.26 -12.83
N THR A 24 10.39 16.87 -12.08
CA THR A 24 11.78 16.93 -12.54
C THR A 24 12.02 16.02 -13.75
N SER A 25 11.44 14.81 -13.73
CA SER A 25 11.54 13.84 -14.82
C SER A 25 10.85 14.33 -16.09
N ILE A 26 9.66 14.91 -15.95
CA ILE A 26 8.91 15.51 -17.08
C ILE A 26 9.71 16.68 -17.67
N VAL A 27 10.19 17.62 -16.85
CA VAL A 27 10.99 18.76 -17.33
C VAL A 27 12.23 18.29 -18.09
N TRP A 28 12.91 17.25 -17.60
CA TRP A 28 14.05 16.66 -18.30
C TRP A 28 13.66 16.07 -19.65
N LEU A 29 12.54 15.34 -19.73
CA LEU A 29 12.03 14.79 -21.00
C LEU A 29 11.66 15.90 -21.99
N LEU A 30 11.00 16.96 -21.53
CA LEU A 30 10.64 18.11 -22.36
C LEU A 30 11.90 18.83 -22.90
N ASP A 31 12.91 19.10 -22.06
CA ASP A 31 14.20 19.68 -22.48
C ASP A 31 14.93 18.76 -23.47
N ARG A 32 14.89 17.44 -23.23
CA ARG A 32 15.62 16.44 -24.03
C ARG A 32 15.01 16.17 -25.40
N TYR A 33 13.68 16.26 -25.52
CA TYR A 33 12.95 15.88 -26.73
C TYR A 33 12.26 17.05 -27.45
N LEU A 34 11.67 18.01 -26.74
CA LEU A 34 10.85 19.06 -27.35
C LEU A 34 11.62 20.37 -27.60
N TRP A 35 12.68 20.66 -26.83
CA TRP A 35 13.42 21.93 -26.94
C TRP A 35 14.75 21.84 -27.70
N ARG A 36 15.00 20.71 -28.38
CA ARG A 36 16.15 20.58 -29.29
C ARG A 36 15.93 21.46 -30.53
N ARG A 37 17.02 22.00 -31.07
CA ARG A 37 17.02 23.00 -32.16
C ARG A 37 17.64 22.41 -33.42
N LYS A 38 17.34 22.99 -34.59
CA LYS A 38 17.91 22.59 -35.90
C LYS A 38 19.43 22.84 -35.91
N ARG A 39 20.22 21.79 -36.12
CA ARG A 39 21.68 21.88 -35.96
C ARG A 39 22.41 20.87 -36.84
N LEU A 40 23.20 21.37 -37.79
CA LEU A 40 24.20 20.56 -38.50
C LEU A 40 25.54 20.67 -37.81
N VAL A 41 26.21 19.55 -37.65
CA VAL A 41 27.54 19.46 -37.06
C VAL A 41 28.45 18.81 -38.06
N TYR A 42 29.63 19.37 -38.27
CA TYR A 42 30.65 18.74 -39.10
C TYR A 42 31.91 18.42 -38.32
N ARG A 43 32.60 17.38 -38.79
CA ARG A 43 33.88 16.92 -38.26
C ARG A 43 34.82 16.57 -39.41
N VAL A 44 36.02 17.12 -39.36
CA VAL A 44 37.11 16.73 -40.25
C VAL A 44 37.77 15.47 -39.69
N GLN A 45 37.45 14.31 -40.26
CA GLN A 45 37.96 13.02 -39.80
C GLN A 45 39.37 12.74 -40.34
N VAL A 46 39.65 13.22 -41.55
CA VAL A 46 40.97 13.16 -42.20
C VAL A 46 41.20 14.50 -42.88
N ASP A 47 42.37 15.08 -42.71
CA ASP A 47 42.92 16.16 -43.54
C ASP A 47 44.43 15.90 -43.68
N ALA A 48 44.80 15.22 -44.77
CA ALA A 48 46.16 14.71 -44.95
C ALA A 48 46.65 14.98 -46.37
N GLN A 49 47.89 15.46 -46.50
CA GLN A 49 48.57 15.51 -47.79
C GLN A 49 48.92 14.09 -48.26
N ILE A 50 48.65 13.79 -49.52
CA ILE A 50 49.06 12.55 -50.18
C ILE A 50 50.51 12.76 -50.65
N GLY A 51 51.44 12.03 -50.04
CA GLY A 51 52.85 12.08 -50.38
C GLY A 51 53.71 11.37 -49.33
N VAL A 52 54.99 11.18 -49.63
CA VAL A 52 55.97 10.60 -48.70
C VAL A 52 56.61 11.72 -47.89
N HIS A 53 56.20 11.88 -46.62
CA HIS A 53 56.83 12.82 -45.68
C HIS A 53 57.43 12.06 -44.48
N PRO A 54 58.64 11.49 -44.59
CA PRO A 54 59.32 10.89 -43.45
C PRO A 54 59.89 12.00 -42.55
N ARG A 55 59.88 11.79 -41.22
CA ARG A 55 60.56 12.69 -40.26
C ARG A 55 62.09 12.71 -40.38
N GLN A 56 62.67 11.90 -41.26
CA GLN A 56 64.10 11.83 -41.56
C GLN A 56 64.29 11.77 -43.06
N ASP A 57 65.12 12.66 -43.61
CA ASP A 57 65.30 12.98 -45.04
C ASP A 57 65.69 11.81 -45.98
N ARG A 58 65.77 10.55 -45.53
CA ARG A 58 66.31 9.44 -46.34
C ARG A 58 65.31 8.72 -47.25
N ALA A 59 64.00 8.96 -47.14
CA ALA A 59 63.01 8.22 -47.95
C ALA A 59 62.47 8.99 -49.18
N ARG A 60 62.81 10.28 -49.32
CA ARG A 60 62.45 11.06 -50.52
C ARG A 60 63.18 10.60 -51.79
N GLU A 61 64.30 9.89 -51.64
CA GLU A 61 65.09 9.37 -52.78
C GLU A 61 64.66 7.97 -53.25
N MET A 62 63.65 7.34 -52.62
CA MET A 62 63.29 5.94 -52.92
C MET A 62 62.02 5.78 -53.79
N VAL A 63 61.03 6.67 -53.68
CA VAL A 63 59.75 6.57 -54.41
C VAL A 63 59.15 7.94 -54.66
N ASP A 64 58.88 8.27 -55.92
CA ASP A 64 58.03 9.39 -56.32
C ASP A 64 56.56 8.97 -56.30
N ILE A 65 55.71 9.72 -55.59
CA ILE A 65 54.26 9.53 -55.59
C ILE A 65 53.64 10.68 -56.38
N GLU A 66 53.13 10.36 -57.57
CA GLU A 66 52.35 11.28 -58.40
C GLU A 66 50.89 10.87 -58.38
N VAL A 67 50.01 11.79 -57.97
CA VAL A 67 48.56 11.58 -58.02
C VAL A 67 48.07 12.14 -59.35
N VAL A 68 47.55 11.28 -60.22
CA VAL A 68 47.05 11.67 -61.54
C VAL A 68 45.52 11.60 -61.55
N HIS A 69 44.87 12.67 -61.98
CA HIS A 69 43.43 12.69 -62.24
C HIS A 69 43.17 12.98 -63.71
N GLN A 70 42.45 12.09 -64.40
CA GLN A 70 42.15 12.21 -65.84
C GLN A 70 43.38 12.50 -66.72
N GLY A 71 44.52 11.86 -66.40
CA GLY A 71 45.78 12.03 -67.14
C GLY A 71 46.55 13.31 -66.83
N ARG A 72 46.12 14.12 -65.84
CA ARG A 72 46.84 15.33 -65.39
C ARG A 72 47.36 15.15 -63.95
N PRO A 73 48.60 15.54 -63.65
CA PRO A 73 49.11 15.51 -62.29
C PRO A 73 48.38 16.52 -61.40
N VAL A 74 47.95 16.04 -60.24
CA VAL A 74 47.38 16.85 -59.18
C VAL A 74 48.53 17.43 -58.36
N GLN A 75 48.70 18.74 -58.43
CA GLN A 75 49.75 19.43 -57.67
C GLN A 75 49.42 19.41 -56.18
N GLU A 76 50.36 18.92 -55.36
CA GLU A 76 50.24 18.87 -53.89
C GLU A 76 48.90 18.27 -53.43
N PRO A 77 48.68 16.98 -53.75
CA PRO A 77 47.41 16.33 -53.51
C PRO A 77 47.15 16.18 -52.01
N SER A 78 45.90 16.36 -51.59
CA SER A 78 45.46 16.08 -50.21
C SER A 78 44.09 15.43 -50.20
N ILE A 79 43.81 14.64 -49.15
CA ILE A 79 42.51 14.01 -48.91
C ILE A 79 41.88 14.65 -47.68
N VAL A 80 40.62 15.04 -47.83
CA VAL A 80 39.77 15.45 -46.71
C VAL A 80 38.58 14.51 -46.60
N LEU A 81 38.37 13.93 -45.41
CA LEU A 81 37.16 13.19 -45.07
C LEU A 81 36.32 14.04 -44.10
N LEU A 82 35.24 14.61 -44.61
CA LEU A 82 34.35 15.50 -43.88
C LEU A 82 33.05 14.79 -43.55
N ARG A 83 32.80 14.52 -42.27
CA ARG A 83 31.54 13.97 -41.78
C ARG A 83 30.60 15.11 -41.40
N VAL A 84 29.35 15.06 -41.86
CA VAL A 84 28.29 15.98 -41.50
C VAL A 84 27.15 15.19 -40.87
N ASP A 85 26.71 15.60 -39.68
CA ASP A 85 25.66 14.97 -38.88
C ASP A 85 24.55 15.97 -38.57
N ASN A 86 23.27 15.58 -38.67
CA ASN A 86 22.19 16.31 -38.04
C ASN A 86 22.07 15.93 -36.56
N ALA A 87 22.67 16.76 -35.71
CA ALA A 87 22.67 16.59 -34.26
C ALA A 87 21.44 17.22 -33.56
N GLY A 88 20.56 17.86 -34.33
CA GLY A 88 19.42 18.64 -33.86
C GLY A 88 18.08 17.93 -34.00
N THR A 89 17.05 18.69 -34.37
CA THR A 89 15.75 18.19 -34.88
C THR A 89 15.82 18.00 -36.39
N ASP A 90 14.77 17.43 -36.98
CA ASP A 90 14.64 17.29 -38.43
C ASP A 90 14.79 18.67 -39.12
N ILE A 91 15.49 18.67 -40.24
CA ILE A 91 15.78 19.85 -41.07
C ILE A 91 15.10 19.63 -42.41
N ASP A 92 14.18 20.51 -42.79
CA ASP A 92 13.57 20.53 -44.12
C ASP A 92 14.45 21.33 -45.10
N ALA A 93 14.29 21.09 -46.41
CA ALA A 93 14.99 21.86 -47.44
C ALA A 93 14.79 23.39 -47.34
N ARG A 94 13.60 23.83 -46.92
CA ARG A 94 13.25 25.24 -46.67
C ARG A 94 13.98 25.85 -45.48
N ASP A 95 14.49 25.01 -44.58
CA ASP A 95 15.21 25.47 -43.39
C ASP A 95 16.66 25.84 -43.70
N MET A 96 17.20 25.47 -44.86
CA MET A 96 18.53 25.91 -45.28
C MET A 96 18.46 27.34 -45.83
N GLN A 97 18.52 28.32 -44.92
CA GLN A 97 18.50 29.75 -45.21
C GLN A 97 19.90 30.22 -45.58
N GLY A 98 20.17 30.29 -46.89
CA GLY A 98 21.51 30.49 -47.45
C GLY A 98 22.12 29.19 -47.96
N GLU A 99 23.35 29.26 -48.45
CA GLU A 99 24.13 28.10 -48.87
C GLU A 99 24.96 27.60 -47.68
N VAL A 100 24.72 26.34 -47.25
CA VAL A 100 25.58 25.69 -46.26
C VAL A 100 26.81 25.20 -47.01
N GLU A 101 27.92 25.88 -46.78
CA GLU A 101 29.14 25.68 -47.57
C GLU A 101 30.28 25.22 -46.68
N PHE A 102 31.17 24.42 -47.26
CA PHE A 102 32.47 24.12 -46.70
C PHE A 102 33.55 24.61 -47.65
N SER A 103 34.42 25.50 -47.16
CA SER A 103 35.52 26.07 -47.92
C SER A 103 36.88 25.52 -47.46
N PHE A 104 37.80 25.41 -48.41
CA PHE A 104 39.13 24.84 -48.28
C PHE A 104 40.18 25.88 -48.71
N PRO A 105 40.43 26.93 -47.91
CA PRO A 105 41.29 28.04 -48.32
C PRO A 105 42.68 27.58 -48.78
N GLY A 106 43.12 28.05 -49.95
CA GLY A 106 44.40 27.68 -50.54
C GLY A 106 44.45 26.25 -51.12
N ARG A 107 43.29 25.61 -51.32
CA ARG A 107 43.13 24.32 -51.99
C ARG A 107 42.01 24.40 -53.01
N LYS A 108 42.13 23.64 -54.11
CA LYS A 108 41.08 23.45 -55.10
C LYS A 108 40.55 22.02 -55.06
N ILE A 109 39.25 21.84 -55.21
CA ILE A 109 38.64 20.51 -55.24
C ILE A 109 38.88 19.87 -56.60
N VAL A 110 39.53 18.71 -56.60
CA VAL A 110 39.77 17.90 -57.81
C VAL A 110 38.61 16.93 -58.01
N ARG A 111 38.17 16.28 -56.94
CA ARG A 111 37.06 15.33 -56.96
C ARG A 111 36.42 15.23 -55.58
N MET A 112 35.12 14.99 -55.54
CA MET A 112 34.39 14.66 -54.34
C MET A 112 33.54 13.41 -54.56
N LYS A 113 33.34 12.63 -53.50
CA LYS A 113 32.40 11.50 -53.45
C LYS A 113 31.74 11.43 -52.07
N VAL A 114 30.49 11.01 -52.00
CA VAL A 114 29.84 10.63 -50.73
C VAL A 114 30.18 9.17 -50.45
N VAL A 115 31.01 8.92 -49.43
CA VAL A 115 31.51 7.56 -49.14
C VAL A 115 30.65 6.79 -48.15
N GLU A 116 29.85 7.50 -47.36
CA GLU A 116 28.94 6.93 -46.37
C GLU A 116 27.77 7.88 -46.18
N SER A 117 26.56 7.35 -46.09
CA SER A 117 25.39 8.11 -45.68
C SER A 117 24.38 7.23 -44.96
N HIS A 118 23.66 7.83 -44.02
CA HIS A 118 22.52 7.23 -43.36
C HIS A 118 21.36 8.23 -43.39
N PRO A 119 20.21 7.87 -43.98
CA PRO A 119 19.98 6.65 -44.78
C PRO A 119 20.78 6.67 -46.11
N PRO A 120 21.05 5.52 -46.76
CA PRO A 120 21.81 5.49 -48.02
C PRO A 120 21.25 6.39 -49.14
N LYS A 121 19.91 6.50 -49.21
CA LYS A 121 19.20 7.37 -50.15
C LYS A 121 19.60 8.85 -50.03
N LEU A 122 20.02 9.27 -48.83
CA LEU A 122 20.48 10.63 -48.58
C LEU A 122 21.73 10.93 -49.40
N GLY A 123 22.70 10.00 -49.41
CA GLY A 123 23.91 10.11 -50.21
C GLY A 123 23.62 10.15 -51.70
N ASP A 124 22.70 9.29 -52.18
CA ASP A 124 22.30 9.26 -53.60
C ASP A 124 21.72 10.60 -54.06
N LEU A 125 20.89 11.24 -53.22
CA LEU A 125 20.32 12.56 -53.49
C LEU A 125 21.42 13.64 -53.52
N ILE A 126 22.34 13.61 -52.56
CA ILE A 126 23.46 14.56 -52.49
C ILE A 126 24.35 14.44 -53.74
N GLU A 127 24.72 13.22 -54.15
CA GLU A 127 25.56 13.01 -55.34
C GLU A 127 24.85 13.37 -56.65
N LYS A 128 23.53 13.19 -56.70
CA LYS A 128 22.72 13.56 -57.87
C LYS A 128 22.65 15.08 -58.07
N ASP A 129 22.52 15.82 -56.98
CA ASP A 129 22.36 17.28 -57.02
C ASP A 129 23.70 18.02 -57.17
N LEU A 130 24.79 17.48 -56.62
CA LEU A 130 26.14 18.04 -56.74
C LEU A 130 26.79 17.69 -58.09
N LYS A 131 26.70 18.61 -59.06
CA LYS A 131 27.34 18.43 -60.36
C LYS A 131 28.84 18.75 -60.29
N PRO A 132 29.74 17.94 -60.89
CA PRO A 132 31.18 18.23 -60.90
C PRO A 132 31.54 19.64 -61.38
N ALA A 133 30.79 20.21 -62.32
CA ALA A 133 31.03 21.56 -62.83
C ALA A 133 30.85 22.68 -61.77
N GLU A 134 30.18 22.39 -60.64
CA GLU A 134 29.87 23.38 -59.60
C GLU A 134 30.95 23.43 -58.50
N TYR A 135 31.73 22.36 -58.33
CA TYR A 135 32.75 22.26 -57.28
C TYR A 135 34.16 21.97 -57.79
N VAL A 136 34.36 21.45 -59.00
CA VAL A 136 35.72 21.16 -59.51
C VAL A 136 36.45 22.48 -59.80
N ASP A 137 37.73 22.55 -59.44
CA ASP A 137 38.60 23.73 -59.52
C ASP A 137 38.17 24.94 -58.66
N THR A 138 37.15 24.78 -57.82
CA THR A 138 36.74 25.74 -56.78
C THR A 138 37.36 25.37 -55.42
N ASP A 139 37.31 26.29 -54.46
CA ASP A 139 37.74 26.05 -53.09
C ASP A 139 36.58 25.71 -52.13
N THR A 140 35.35 25.58 -52.64
CA THR A 140 34.13 25.51 -51.83
C THR A 140 33.17 24.46 -52.35
N ILE A 141 32.54 23.72 -51.44
CA ILE A 141 31.43 22.78 -51.73
C ILE A 141 30.17 23.21 -50.98
N THR A 142 29.06 23.31 -51.71
CA THR A 142 27.74 23.67 -51.17
C THR A 142 26.93 22.40 -50.90
N VAL A 143 26.38 22.25 -49.70
CA VAL A 143 25.44 21.18 -49.37
C VAL A 143 24.09 21.48 -50.06
N PRO A 144 23.54 20.57 -50.89
CA PRO A 144 22.28 20.84 -51.57
C PRO A 144 21.12 20.98 -50.58
N LYS A 145 20.10 21.74 -50.96
CA LYS A 145 18.92 21.97 -50.12
C LYS A 145 18.01 20.75 -50.11
N LEU A 146 18.15 19.93 -49.09
CA LEU A 146 17.41 18.67 -48.94
C LEU A 146 17.03 18.42 -47.48
N ALA A 147 16.06 17.53 -47.28
CA ALA A 147 15.61 17.14 -45.95
C ALA A 147 16.64 16.20 -45.30
N ILE A 148 17.08 16.54 -44.08
CA ILE A 148 18.03 15.76 -43.29
C ILE A 148 17.36 15.49 -41.94
N ASN A 149 16.94 14.25 -41.69
CA ASN A 149 16.27 13.90 -40.44
C ASN A 149 17.27 13.84 -39.28
N ARG A 150 16.75 13.87 -38.06
CA ARG A 150 17.55 13.75 -36.85
C ARG A 150 18.31 12.43 -36.84
N GLY A 151 19.63 12.53 -36.65
CA GLY A 151 20.52 11.36 -36.63
C GLY A 151 21.02 10.95 -38.02
N ASP A 152 20.47 11.52 -39.08
CA ASP A 152 21.02 11.35 -40.42
C ASP A 152 22.42 11.97 -40.51
N HIS A 153 23.26 11.35 -41.32
CA HIS A 153 24.62 11.81 -41.52
C HIS A 153 25.17 11.36 -42.87
N PHE A 154 26.19 12.05 -43.35
CA PHE A 154 26.92 11.69 -44.55
C PHE A 154 28.39 12.10 -44.47
N LYS A 155 29.23 11.48 -45.31
CA LYS A 155 30.67 11.76 -45.37
C LYS A 155 31.09 12.13 -46.78
N PHE A 156 31.63 13.33 -46.95
CA PHE A 156 32.34 13.72 -48.16
C PHE A 156 33.79 13.26 -48.08
N LEU A 157 34.23 12.50 -49.07
CA LEU A 157 35.64 12.28 -49.36
C LEU A 157 36.04 13.21 -50.49
N LEU A 158 36.91 14.17 -50.19
CA LEU A 158 37.42 15.14 -51.15
C LEU A 158 38.89 14.86 -51.45
N VAL A 159 39.24 14.91 -52.73
CA VAL A 159 40.63 15.02 -53.19
C VAL A 159 40.84 16.47 -53.60
N LEU A 160 41.85 17.11 -53.02
CA LEU A 160 42.15 18.52 -53.17
C LEU A 160 43.57 18.73 -53.70
N SER A 161 43.82 19.87 -54.33
CA SER A 161 45.13 20.32 -54.84
C SER A 161 45.54 21.63 -54.17
N GLY A 162 46.74 21.71 -53.58
CA GLY A 162 47.32 22.93 -53.01
C GLY A 162 47.83 22.81 -51.56
N LYS A 163 48.26 23.94 -50.97
CA LYS A 163 48.98 24.01 -49.68
C LYS A 163 48.13 24.25 -48.43
N GLY A 164 46.84 24.50 -48.59
CA GLY A 164 45.95 24.79 -47.46
C GLY A 164 45.83 23.62 -46.46
N LYS A 165 45.50 23.95 -45.21
CA LYS A 165 45.35 22.98 -44.10
C LYS A 165 44.08 23.18 -43.26
N GLU A 166 43.19 24.08 -43.70
CA GLU A 166 42.01 24.46 -42.94
C GLU A 166 40.72 24.12 -43.71
N VAL A 167 39.67 23.77 -42.96
CA VAL A 167 38.30 23.61 -43.47
C VAL A 167 37.43 24.62 -42.72
N LYS A 168 36.86 25.57 -43.46
CA LYS A 168 35.93 26.58 -42.92
C LYS A 168 34.51 26.25 -43.37
N HIS A 169 33.52 26.82 -42.70
CA HIS A 169 32.12 26.67 -43.08
C HIS A 169 31.40 28.02 -43.07
N SER A 170 30.37 28.13 -43.90
CA SER A 170 29.43 29.25 -43.95
C SER A 170 28.00 28.72 -44.06
N GLY A 171 27.03 29.60 -43.81
CA GLY A 171 25.60 29.29 -43.94
C GLY A 171 24.86 29.18 -42.60
N TYR A 172 23.55 29.36 -42.66
CA TYR A 172 22.65 29.35 -41.51
C TYR A 172 21.44 28.45 -41.75
N LEU A 173 20.86 27.95 -40.67
CA LEU A 173 19.60 27.20 -40.70
C LEU A 173 18.49 28.05 -40.08
N ALA A 174 17.27 27.97 -40.62
CA ALA A 174 16.08 28.63 -40.12
C ALA A 174 15.84 28.23 -38.64
N GLY A 175 15.57 29.23 -37.79
CA GLY A 175 15.39 29.00 -36.34
C GLY A 175 15.94 30.09 -35.41
N GLY A 176 16.35 31.25 -35.96
CA GLY A 176 16.87 32.37 -35.17
C GLY A 176 18.30 32.14 -34.67
N ALA A 177 18.73 32.91 -33.65
CA ALA A 177 20.12 33.06 -33.17
C ALA A 177 20.87 31.78 -32.71
N ASN A 178 20.29 30.59 -32.87
CA ASN A 178 20.83 29.33 -32.35
C ASN A 178 20.62 28.12 -33.28
N GLY A 179 20.13 28.32 -34.51
CA GLY A 179 20.15 27.33 -35.58
C GLY A 179 21.37 27.58 -36.46
N GLY A 180 22.16 26.55 -36.74
CA GLY A 180 23.40 26.75 -37.49
C GLY A 180 24.21 25.50 -37.75
N VAL A 181 25.32 25.73 -38.45
CA VAL A 181 26.36 24.75 -38.75
C VAL A 181 27.48 24.94 -37.74
N TYR A 182 28.00 23.87 -37.16
CA TYR A 182 29.01 23.95 -36.10
C TYR A 182 30.14 22.96 -36.33
N HIS A 183 31.38 23.41 -36.12
CA HIS A 183 32.55 22.53 -36.08
C HIS A 183 32.64 21.85 -34.71
N GLU A 184 32.70 20.51 -34.67
CA GLU A 184 32.76 19.75 -33.41
C GLU A 184 33.88 18.70 -33.43
N PRO A 185 35.10 19.02 -32.94
CA PRO A 185 36.28 18.17 -33.10
C PRO A 185 36.24 16.88 -32.26
N ARG A 186 35.35 16.76 -31.26
CA ARG A 186 35.17 15.55 -30.44
C ARG A 186 33.68 15.34 -30.13
N PRO A 187 33.20 14.08 -30.03
CA PRO A 187 31.84 13.83 -29.53
C PRO A 187 31.70 14.37 -28.10
N ARG A 188 30.75 15.28 -27.87
CA ARG A 188 30.43 15.77 -26.51
C ARG A 188 29.78 14.66 -25.70
N GLY A 189 30.26 14.45 -24.48
CA GLY A 189 29.56 13.67 -23.45
C GLY A 189 28.22 14.33 -23.05
N PRO A 190 27.52 13.77 -22.04
CA PRO A 190 26.26 14.34 -21.57
C PRO A 190 26.45 15.82 -21.21
N GLY A 191 25.55 16.66 -21.72
CA GLY A 191 25.64 18.11 -21.48
C GLY A 191 25.52 18.44 -19.99
N ARG A 192 26.06 19.60 -19.59
CA ARG A 192 26.02 20.06 -18.18
C ARG A 192 24.61 20.03 -17.59
N ARG A 193 23.59 20.38 -18.37
CA ARG A 193 22.18 20.27 -17.97
C ARG A 193 21.77 18.83 -17.69
N THR A 194 22.11 17.90 -18.57
CA THR A 194 21.82 16.46 -18.41
C THR A 194 22.49 15.89 -17.17
N LEU A 195 23.72 16.29 -16.85
CA LEU A 195 24.41 15.89 -15.62
C LEU A 195 23.73 16.47 -14.37
N ILE A 196 23.34 17.75 -14.40
CA ILE A 196 22.61 18.38 -13.29
C ILE A 196 21.28 17.67 -13.04
N PHE A 197 20.47 17.44 -14.09
CA PHE A 197 19.21 16.72 -13.96
C PHE A 197 19.39 15.29 -13.45
N GLY A 198 20.40 14.56 -13.92
CA GLY A 198 20.72 13.23 -13.44
C GLY A 198 21.05 13.23 -11.95
N ALA A 199 21.89 14.17 -11.50
CA ALA A 199 22.23 14.32 -10.09
C ALA A 199 21.01 14.70 -9.23
N THR A 200 20.20 15.68 -9.67
CA THR A 200 18.97 16.09 -8.96
C THR A 200 17.97 14.93 -8.84
N THR A 201 17.78 14.16 -9.91
CA THR A 201 16.87 13.00 -9.89
C THR A 201 17.32 11.96 -8.87
N LEU A 202 18.62 11.67 -8.82
CA LEU A 202 19.18 10.68 -7.89
C LEU A 202 19.02 11.12 -6.43
N VAL A 203 19.19 12.42 -6.14
CA VAL A 203 18.92 13.00 -4.82
C VAL A 203 17.44 12.88 -4.46
N LEU A 204 16.53 13.20 -5.39
CA LEU A 204 15.08 13.10 -5.16
C LEU A 204 14.62 11.66 -4.92
N VAL A 205 15.18 10.68 -5.65
CA VAL A 205 14.93 9.25 -5.39
C VAL A 205 15.40 8.88 -3.98
N GLY A 206 16.61 9.27 -3.60
CA GLY A 206 17.14 9.01 -2.26
C GLY A 206 16.28 9.63 -1.16
N ALA A 207 15.82 10.86 -1.35
CA ALA A 207 14.91 11.53 -0.42
C ALA A 207 13.56 10.81 -0.34
N PHE A 208 12.96 10.43 -1.48
CA PHE A 208 11.71 9.68 -1.51
C PHE A 208 11.81 8.35 -0.76
N VAL A 209 12.88 7.59 -1.00
CA VAL A 209 13.14 6.33 -0.29
C VAL A 209 13.34 6.56 1.21
N ALA A 210 14.05 7.62 1.60
CA ALA A 210 14.25 7.96 3.01
C ALA A 210 12.93 8.35 3.72
N PHE A 211 12.09 9.19 3.09
CA PHE A 211 10.77 9.54 3.65
C PHE A 211 9.88 8.31 3.77
N PHE A 212 9.83 7.47 2.74
CA PHE A 212 9.05 6.23 2.76
C PHE A 212 9.53 5.26 3.85
N LEU A 213 10.85 5.13 4.05
CA LEU A 213 11.42 4.31 5.12
C LEU A 213 11.08 4.84 6.51
N VAL A 214 11.05 6.18 6.71
CA VAL A 214 10.67 6.77 8.00
C VAL A 214 9.19 6.50 8.30
N ASP A 215 8.31 6.65 7.32
CA ASP A 215 6.87 6.43 7.45
C ASP A 215 6.54 4.95 7.80
N VAL A 216 7.25 4.01 7.16
CA VAL A 216 7.07 2.56 7.42
C VAL A 216 7.69 2.10 8.75
N LEU A 217 8.74 2.77 9.22
CA LEU A 217 9.45 2.37 10.44
C LEU A 217 8.94 3.07 11.71
N GLN A 218 8.10 4.10 11.58
CA GLN A 218 7.50 4.73 12.74
C GLN A 218 6.27 3.93 13.19
N PRO A 219 6.22 3.51 14.47
CA PRO A 219 5.01 2.90 15.00
C PRO A 219 3.86 3.93 14.93
N PRO A 220 2.62 3.47 14.71
CA PRO A 220 1.48 4.38 14.65
C PRO A 220 1.35 5.21 15.94
N ASP A 221 0.78 6.41 15.81
CA ASP A 221 0.67 7.42 16.90
C ASP A 221 -0.03 6.91 18.17
N ASN A 222 -0.70 5.75 18.11
CA ASN A 222 -1.39 5.08 19.20
C ASN A 222 -0.55 3.99 19.90
N CYS A 223 0.76 3.88 19.62
CA CYS A 223 1.61 2.93 20.33
C CYS A 223 2.13 3.49 21.66
N SER A 224 1.91 2.74 22.74
CA SER A 224 2.52 2.99 24.04
C SER A 224 3.17 1.72 24.58
N SER A 225 4.31 1.87 25.24
CA SER A 225 4.98 0.76 25.94
C SER A 225 4.39 0.53 27.33
N GLY A 226 4.59 -0.66 27.89
CA GLY A 226 4.30 -0.94 29.30
C GLY A 226 3.55 -2.24 29.51
N GLN A 227 2.95 -2.39 30.69
CA GLN A 227 2.14 -3.54 31.07
C GLN A 227 0.69 -3.15 31.25
N LEU A 228 -0.22 -3.97 30.73
CA LEU A 228 -1.66 -3.80 30.85
C LEU A 228 -2.30 -5.17 31.09
N ARG A 229 -3.21 -5.25 32.05
CA ARG A 229 -4.07 -6.42 32.25
C ARG A 229 -5.50 -6.10 31.85
N VAL A 230 -6.07 -6.87 30.94
CA VAL A 230 -7.49 -6.80 30.60
C VAL A 230 -8.17 -7.99 31.27
N SER A 231 -9.24 -7.75 32.03
CA SER A 231 -9.94 -8.77 32.82
C SER A 231 -11.45 -8.61 32.79
N GLY A 232 -12.20 -9.49 33.46
CA GLY A 232 -13.65 -9.41 33.54
C GLY A 232 -14.36 -10.29 32.52
N SER A 233 -15.19 -9.69 31.66
CA SER A 233 -16.10 -10.34 30.73
C SER A 233 -15.44 -11.45 29.90
N THR A 234 -15.86 -12.69 30.13
CA THR A 234 -15.45 -13.84 29.32
C THR A 234 -16.12 -13.84 27.94
N ALA A 235 -17.17 -13.02 27.77
CA ALA A 235 -17.94 -12.90 26.54
C ALA A 235 -17.08 -12.41 25.37
N VAL A 236 -16.21 -11.45 25.67
CA VAL A 236 -15.36 -10.75 24.70
C VAL A 236 -13.91 -11.22 24.73
N GLU A 237 -13.57 -12.20 25.56
CA GLU A 237 -12.20 -12.71 25.70
C GLU A 237 -11.54 -13.13 24.37
N PRO A 238 -12.21 -13.88 23.47
CA PRO A 238 -11.62 -14.23 22.18
C PRO A 238 -11.29 -12.99 21.35
N THR A 239 -12.23 -12.03 21.30
CA THR A 239 -12.07 -10.79 20.54
C THR A 239 -10.98 -9.90 21.13
N MET A 240 -10.90 -9.78 22.46
CA MET A 240 -9.83 -9.05 23.15
C MET A 240 -8.47 -9.70 22.94
N THR A 241 -8.40 -11.02 22.85
CA THR A 241 -7.16 -11.75 22.53
C THR A 241 -6.67 -11.44 21.10
N GLU A 242 -7.60 -11.34 20.15
CA GLU A 242 -7.30 -10.95 18.76
C GLU A 242 -6.89 -9.48 18.66
N LEU A 243 -7.61 -8.56 19.32
CA LEU A 243 -7.26 -7.14 19.40
C LEU A 243 -5.87 -6.94 20.02
N ARG A 244 -5.59 -7.64 21.12
CA ARG A 244 -4.26 -7.67 21.74
C ARG A 244 -3.19 -8.13 20.75
N SER A 245 -3.45 -9.19 19.99
CA SER A 245 -2.48 -9.71 19.00
C SER A 245 -2.22 -8.71 17.88
N ALA A 246 -3.27 -8.05 17.38
CA ALA A 246 -3.15 -7.04 16.34
C ALA A 246 -2.39 -5.81 16.86
N TYR A 247 -2.75 -5.30 18.04
CA TYR A 247 -2.05 -4.19 18.68
C TYR A 247 -0.57 -4.50 18.93
N ALA A 248 -0.25 -5.68 19.48
CA ALA A 248 1.13 -6.08 19.75
C ALA A 248 1.98 -6.28 18.48
N SER A 249 1.35 -6.55 17.34
CA SER A 249 2.06 -6.67 16.05
C SER A 249 2.59 -5.32 15.55
N GLU A 250 1.92 -4.22 15.92
CA GLU A 250 2.31 -2.85 15.57
C GLU A 250 3.10 -2.19 16.72
N CYS A 251 2.75 -2.51 17.96
CA CYS A 251 3.30 -1.92 19.19
C CYS A 251 4.07 -2.97 20.01
N SER A 252 5.24 -3.37 19.52
CA SER A 252 6.04 -4.49 20.09
C SER A 252 6.51 -4.31 21.55
N GLN A 253 6.44 -3.09 22.09
CA GLN A 253 6.79 -2.78 23.48
C GLN A 253 5.58 -2.83 24.44
N ALA A 254 4.40 -3.21 23.96
CA ALA A 254 3.20 -3.39 24.76
C ALA A 254 3.10 -4.84 25.25
N ASP A 255 3.03 -5.02 26.58
CA ASP A 255 2.79 -6.30 27.24
C ASP A 255 1.37 -6.31 27.80
N ILE A 256 0.45 -6.93 27.05
CA ILE A 256 -0.97 -6.96 27.38
C ILE A 256 -1.38 -8.39 27.72
N VAL A 257 -1.90 -8.61 28.93
CA VAL A 257 -2.37 -9.90 29.41
C VAL A 257 -3.90 -9.91 29.48
N ILE A 258 -4.53 -10.88 28.82
CA ILE A 258 -5.98 -11.12 28.94
C ILE A 258 -6.19 -12.17 30.03
N ALA A 259 -7.01 -11.84 31.03
CA ALA A 259 -7.32 -12.70 32.17
C ALA A 259 -8.79 -12.51 32.57
N SER A 260 -9.68 -13.17 31.85
CA SER A 260 -11.12 -13.06 32.05
C SER A 260 -11.61 -13.97 33.18
N ASN A 261 -12.50 -13.45 34.02
CA ASN A 261 -12.99 -14.13 35.22
C ASN A 261 -14.47 -13.83 35.54
N GLY A 262 -15.19 -13.22 34.60
CA GLY A 262 -16.59 -12.77 34.77
C GLY A 262 -16.68 -11.26 34.99
N SER A 263 -17.69 -10.65 34.40
CA SER A 263 -17.86 -9.20 34.31
C SER A 263 -17.97 -8.52 35.68
N LEU A 264 -18.86 -9.02 36.54
CA LEU A 264 -19.05 -8.46 37.88
C LEU A 264 -17.78 -8.62 38.72
N ARG A 265 -17.16 -9.80 38.64
CA ARG A 265 -15.93 -10.09 39.38
C ARG A 265 -14.77 -9.19 38.94
N GLY A 266 -14.59 -9.00 37.63
CA GLY A 266 -13.55 -8.12 37.09
C GLY A 266 -13.70 -6.67 37.55
N VAL A 267 -14.93 -6.15 37.52
CA VAL A 267 -15.26 -4.80 38.01
C VAL A 267 -14.99 -4.68 39.51
N GLN A 268 -15.42 -5.64 40.32
CA GLN A 268 -15.17 -5.66 41.78
C GLN A 268 -13.68 -5.78 42.12
N ASP A 269 -12.95 -6.62 41.40
CA ASP A 269 -11.50 -6.79 41.56
C ASP A 269 -10.77 -5.50 41.22
N LEU A 270 -11.17 -4.79 40.15
CA LEU A 270 -10.61 -3.49 39.77
C LEU A 270 -10.88 -2.43 40.83
N ALA A 271 -12.13 -2.31 41.32
CA ALA A 271 -12.48 -1.35 42.36
C ALA A 271 -11.71 -1.64 43.66
N SER A 272 -11.62 -2.91 44.05
CA SER A 272 -10.88 -3.35 45.23
C SER A 272 -9.38 -3.13 45.11
N LEU A 273 -8.82 -3.33 43.92
CA LEU A 273 -7.41 -3.06 43.62
C LEU A 273 -7.14 -1.56 43.69
N GLY A 274 -7.96 -0.73 43.05
CA GLY A 274 -7.77 0.72 43.04
C GLY A 274 -7.89 1.36 44.42
N ALA A 275 -8.75 0.83 45.29
CA ALA A 275 -8.83 1.26 46.69
C ALA A 275 -7.54 0.95 47.49
N LYS A 276 -6.79 -0.09 47.11
CA LYS A 276 -5.55 -0.53 47.79
C LYS A 276 -4.30 0.05 47.15
N ASP A 277 -4.25 0.07 45.82
CA ASP A 277 -3.12 0.49 45.00
C ASP A 277 -3.63 1.12 43.67
N PRO A 278 -3.87 2.44 43.64
CA PRO A 278 -4.25 3.16 42.44
C PRO A 278 -3.26 3.02 41.27
N ALA A 279 -1.96 2.88 41.56
CA ALA A 279 -0.92 2.80 40.54
C ALA A 279 -0.87 1.43 39.86
N ALA A 280 -1.22 0.36 40.59
CA ALA A 280 -1.46 -0.94 39.99
C ALA A 280 -2.78 -0.97 39.19
N ALA A 281 -3.85 -0.36 39.72
CA ALA A 281 -5.16 -0.34 39.08
C ALA A 281 -5.19 0.48 37.77
N SER A 282 -4.34 1.51 37.63
CA SER A 282 -4.22 2.27 36.38
C SER A 282 -3.72 1.46 35.19
N LYS A 283 -3.17 0.26 35.44
CA LYS A 283 -2.70 -0.71 34.44
C LYS A 283 -3.68 -1.86 34.23
N VAL A 284 -4.95 -1.68 34.61
CA VAL A 284 -5.99 -2.70 34.50
C VAL A 284 -7.22 -2.12 33.81
N ILE A 285 -7.72 -2.84 32.82
CA ILE A 285 -9.05 -2.64 32.23
C ILE A 285 -9.94 -3.80 32.67
N ALA A 286 -11.12 -3.50 33.19
CA ALA A 286 -12.16 -4.50 33.45
C ALA A 286 -13.25 -4.38 32.38
N MET A 287 -13.38 -5.41 31.56
CA MET A 287 -14.44 -5.57 30.58
C MET A 287 -15.71 -6.06 31.27
N SER A 288 -16.87 -5.52 30.91
CA SER A 288 -18.16 -5.92 31.46
C SER A 288 -19.30 -5.77 30.44
N ASP A 289 -20.03 -6.85 30.21
CA ASP A 289 -21.29 -6.94 29.46
C ASP A 289 -22.46 -6.35 30.28
N GLY A 290 -22.36 -5.05 30.56
CA GLY A 290 -23.35 -4.24 31.26
C GLY A 290 -22.71 -3.29 32.27
N PRO A 291 -23.51 -2.36 32.81
CA PRO A 291 -23.00 -1.33 33.70
C PRO A 291 -22.51 -1.91 35.03
N ALA A 292 -21.38 -1.39 35.51
CA ALA A 292 -20.87 -1.62 36.85
C ALA A 292 -21.90 -1.14 37.89
N GLN A 293 -22.24 -2.02 38.83
CA GLN A 293 -23.10 -1.69 39.97
C GLN A 293 -22.23 -1.26 41.16
N ASP A 294 -22.70 -0.26 41.91
CA ASP A 294 -22.09 0.19 43.17
C ASP A 294 -20.58 0.51 43.11
N SER A 295 -20.09 0.99 41.96
CA SER A 295 -18.66 1.23 41.72
C SER A 295 -18.37 2.67 41.25
N PRO A 296 -18.65 3.70 42.07
CA PRO A 296 -18.51 5.11 41.67
C PRO A 296 -17.06 5.57 41.44
N SER A 297 -16.07 4.77 41.85
CA SER A 297 -14.65 5.04 41.64
C SER A 297 -14.14 4.61 40.26
N LEU A 298 -14.96 3.92 39.47
CA LEU A 298 -14.61 3.43 38.15
C LEU A 298 -15.18 4.33 37.06
N ASN A 299 -14.36 4.55 36.03
CA ASN A 299 -14.79 5.21 34.81
C ASN A 299 -15.09 4.13 33.78
N GLY A 300 -16.35 4.05 33.35
CA GLY A 300 -16.81 3.12 32.33
C GLY A 300 -16.98 3.82 30.99
N GLU A 301 -16.42 3.23 29.94
CA GLU A 301 -16.61 3.67 28.56
C GLU A 301 -17.32 2.57 27.77
N ALA A 302 -18.37 2.93 27.04
CA ALA A 302 -19.05 2.00 26.15
C ALA A 302 -18.17 1.67 24.95
N VAL A 303 -17.92 0.38 24.72
CA VAL A 303 -17.04 -0.10 23.64
C VAL A 303 -17.88 -0.57 22.45
N ALA A 304 -18.73 -1.55 22.68
CA ALA A 304 -19.51 -2.19 21.62
C ALA A 304 -20.79 -2.83 22.15
N VAL A 305 -21.77 -2.99 21.28
CA VAL A 305 -22.95 -3.82 21.54
C VAL A 305 -22.61 -5.28 21.30
N VAL A 306 -22.92 -6.12 22.29
CA VAL A 306 -22.80 -7.57 22.24
C VAL A 306 -24.17 -8.16 21.97
N VAL A 307 -24.31 -8.89 20.86
CA VAL A 307 -25.53 -9.64 20.56
C VAL A 307 -25.38 -11.05 21.12
N PHE A 308 -26.26 -11.43 22.05
CA PHE A 308 -26.30 -12.78 22.59
C PHE A 308 -27.34 -13.64 21.87
N ALA A 309 -27.14 -14.94 21.89
CA ALA A 309 -28.06 -15.92 21.34
C ALA A 309 -28.29 -17.03 22.36
N VAL A 310 -29.51 -17.56 22.36
CA VAL A 310 -29.75 -18.89 22.91
C VAL A 310 -29.27 -19.89 21.88
N VAL A 311 -28.45 -20.84 22.33
CA VAL A 311 -27.86 -21.87 21.49
C VAL A 311 -28.33 -23.23 21.97
N VAL A 312 -28.69 -24.09 21.02
CA VAL A 312 -29.04 -25.48 21.27
C VAL A 312 -28.10 -26.37 20.48
N ASN A 313 -27.87 -27.58 20.97
CA ASN A 313 -27.28 -28.63 20.15
C ASN A 313 -28.23 -28.95 18.99
N ARG A 314 -27.71 -29.12 17.77
CA ARG A 314 -28.52 -29.42 16.57
C ARG A 314 -29.41 -30.66 16.75
N SER A 315 -28.99 -31.63 17.56
CA SER A 315 -29.79 -32.82 17.89
C SER A 315 -31.13 -32.50 18.56
N ALA A 316 -31.30 -31.31 19.17
CA ALA A 316 -32.57 -30.90 19.78
C ALA A 316 -33.71 -30.76 18.74
N GLY A 317 -33.38 -30.54 17.46
CA GLY A 317 -34.38 -30.46 16.39
C GLY A 317 -35.26 -29.19 16.41
N VAL A 318 -34.88 -28.16 17.18
CA VAL A 318 -35.62 -26.89 17.26
C VAL A 318 -34.85 -25.75 16.59
N THR A 319 -35.57 -24.81 15.98
CA THR A 319 -34.99 -23.65 15.29
C THR A 319 -35.41 -22.31 15.90
N GLY A 320 -36.44 -22.32 16.75
CA GLY A 320 -36.98 -21.13 17.39
C GLY A 320 -37.66 -21.48 18.71
N LEU A 321 -37.58 -20.55 19.66
CA LEU A 321 -38.23 -20.62 20.96
C LEU A 321 -38.85 -19.26 21.28
N THR A 322 -39.90 -19.24 22.08
CA THR A 322 -40.45 -18.01 22.65
C THR A 322 -39.80 -17.73 24.00
N ALA A 323 -39.84 -16.46 24.45
CA ALA A 323 -39.42 -16.11 25.80
C ALA A 323 -40.25 -16.82 26.89
N ALA A 324 -41.50 -17.22 26.58
CA ALA A 324 -42.31 -18.04 27.46
C ALA A 324 -41.79 -19.47 27.58
N GLU A 325 -41.48 -20.12 26.46
CA GLU A 325 -40.91 -21.48 26.45
C GLU A 325 -39.53 -21.52 27.11
N LEU A 326 -38.69 -20.51 26.88
CA LEU A 326 -37.40 -20.40 27.58
C LEU A 326 -37.57 -20.29 29.09
N ARG A 327 -38.56 -19.53 29.58
CA ARG A 327 -38.90 -19.51 31.01
C ARG A 327 -39.39 -20.86 31.50
N ASP A 328 -40.22 -21.55 30.73
CA ASP A 328 -40.76 -22.85 31.11
C ASP A 328 -39.67 -23.95 31.12
N ILE A 329 -38.67 -23.88 30.25
CA ILE A 329 -37.46 -24.72 30.28
C ILE A 329 -36.67 -24.44 31.57
N TYR A 330 -36.28 -23.19 31.80
CA TYR A 330 -35.40 -22.82 32.92
C TYR A 330 -36.10 -22.86 34.30
N THR A 331 -37.42 -23.07 34.33
CA THR A 331 -38.22 -23.37 35.53
C THR A 331 -38.64 -24.85 35.63
N GLY A 332 -38.22 -25.69 34.68
CA GLY A 332 -38.41 -27.15 34.71
C GLY A 332 -39.85 -27.60 34.46
N LYS A 333 -40.70 -26.74 33.91
CA LYS A 333 -42.03 -27.12 33.42
C LYS A 333 -41.92 -27.89 32.11
N VAL A 334 -40.93 -27.54 31.30
CA VAL A 334 -40.57 -28.23 30.06
C VAL A 334 -39.21 -28.88 30.26
N THR A 335 -39.13 -30.17 30.02
CA THR A 335 -37.94 -30.99 30.34
C THR A 335 -37.53 -31.91 29.19
N ASN A 336 -38.31 -31.95 28.11
CA ASN A 336 -37.98 -32.71 26.89
C ASN A 336 -38.30 -31.88 25.65
N TRP A 337 -37.45 -31.94 24.64
CA TRP A 337 -37.59 -31.18 23.40
C TRP A 337 -38.85 -31.54 22.59
N ASN A 338 -39.37 -32.76 22.72
CA ASN A 338 -40.61 -33.18 22.05
C ASN A 338 -41.85 -32.39 22.52
N GLN A 339 -41.80 -31.77 23.72
CA GLN A 339 -42.85 -30.91 24.25
C GLN A 339 -42.92 -29.57 23.49
N LEU A 340 -41.84 -29.22 22.77
CA LEU A 340 -41.68 -28.00 21.98
C LEU A 340 -41.56 -28.29 20.47
N GLY A 341 -41.91 -29.51 20.04
CA GLY A 341 -41.85 -29.93 18.64
C GLY A 341 -40.44 -30.29 18.13
N GLY A 342 -39.47 -30.46 19.02
CA GLY A 342 -38.14 -31.00 18.71
C GLY A 342 -38.06 -32.53 18.81
N GLU A 343 -36.84 -33.04 18.86
CA GLU A 343 -36.55 -34.48 18.99
C GLU A 343 -36.93 -35.01 20.38
N ASN A 344 -37.12 -36.33 20.51
CA ASN A 344 -37.37 -36.95 21.81
C ASN A 344 -36.09 -37.06 22.65
N LEU A 345 -35.60 -35.93 23.13
CA LEU A 345 -34.37 -35.80 23.92
C LEU A 345 -34.63 -34.98 25.20
N PRO A 346 -34.03 -35.36 26.33
CA PRO A 346 -34.08 -34.54 27.54
C PRO A 346 -33.39 -33.19 27.30
N ILE A 347 -33.95 -32.13 27.88
CA ILE A 347 -33.35 -30.80 27.82
C ILE A 347 -32.25 -30.71 28.88
N ARG A 348 -31.02 -30.45 28.42
CA ARG A 348 -29.83 -30.33 29.29
C ARG A 348 -29.37 -28.88 29.35
N MET A 349 -29.71 -28.20 30.43
CA MET A 349 -29.39 -26.78 30.60
C MET A 349 -27.93 -26.62 31.06
N VAL A 350 -27.15 -25.88 30.28
CA VAL A 350 -25.79 -25.47 30.63
C VAL A 350 -25.82 -23.96 30.92
N SER A 351 -25.53 -23.58 32.15
CA SER A 351 -25.52 -22.19 32.59
C SER A 351 -24.13 -21.76 33.06
N ARG A 352 -23.91 -20.45 33.23
CA ARG A 352 -22.65 -19.92 33.77
C ARG A 352 -22.66 -19.88 35.29
N VAL A 353 -21.49 -20.11 35.91
CA VAL A 353 -21.33 -20.07 37.37
C VAL A 353 -21.66 -18.70 37.95
N GLY A 354 -22.47 -18.72 39.02
CA GLY A 354 -22.64 -17.62 39.96
C GLY A 354 -23.30 -16.33 39.42
N PRO A 355 -23.42 -15.29 40.27
CA PRO A 355 -23.85 -13.95 39.85
C PRO A 355 -22.78 -13.21 39.04
N ASP A 356 -21.56 -13.76 38.96
CA ASP A 356 -20.39 -13.10 38.37
C ASP A 356 -20.44 -13.02 36.84
N SER A 357 -21.19 -13.92 36.20
CA SER A 357 -21.42 -13.92 34.76
C SER A 357 -22.43 -12.85 34.37
N GLY A 358 -22.00 -11.84 33.63
CA GLY A 358 -22.93 -10.85 33.12
C GLY A 358 -23.79 -11.38 31.97
N SER A 359 -23.30 -12.29 31.11
CA SER A 359 -24.15 -12.95 30.11
C SER A 359 -25.31 -13.72 30.73
N ARG A 360 -25.11 -14.37 31.89
CA ARG A 360 -26.19 -14.96 32.71
C ARG A 360 -27.14 -13.91 33.26
N ARG A 361 -26.62 -12.80 33.78
CA ARG A 361 -27.44 -11.68 34.27
C ARG A 361 -28.32 -11.13 33.16
N VAL A 362 -27.75 -10.84 31.99
CA VAL A 362 -28.45 -10.35 30.80
C VAL A 362 -29.50 -11.36 30.33
N PHE A 363 -29.15 -12.65 30.27
CA PHE A 363 -30.10 -13.71 29.92
C PHE A 363 -31.30 -13.74 30.88
N ARG A 364 -31.04 -13.72 32.19
CA ARG A 364 -32.08 -13.70 33.22
C ARG A 364 -32.98 -12.47 33.10
N GLU A 365 -32.40 -11.28 32.92
CA GLU A 365 -33.13 -10.02 32.89
C GLU A 365 -33.93 -9.85 31.59
N LYS A 366 -33.29 -10.09 30.43
CA LYS A 366 -33.85 -9.77 29.11
C LYS A 366 -34.68 -10.91 28.51
N VAL A 367 -34.38 -12.16 28.85
CA VAL A 367 -35.03 -13.35 28.28
C VAL A 367 -35.94 -14.03 29.29
N LEU A 368 -35.44 -14.31 30.49
CA LEU A 368 -36.23 -14.98 31.53
C LEU A 368 -37.16 -14.02 32.32
N GLY A 369 -37.10 -12.71 32.05
CA GLY A 369 -37.94 -11.72 32.71
C GLY A 369 -37.71 -11.63 34.22
N GLY A 370 -36.48 -11.82 34.67
CA GLY A 370 -36.08 -11.79 36.08
C GLY A 370 -36.32 -13.10 36.84
N VAL A 371 -36.86 -14.13 36.19
CA VAL A 371 -37.10 -15.43 36.84
C VAL A 371 -35.76 -16.10 37.17
N GLN A 372 -35.63 -16.57 38.41
CA GLN A 372 -34.45 -17.29 38.86
C GLN A 372 -34.42 -18.69 38.24
N GLU A 373 -33.25 -19.07 37.72
CA GLU A 373 -33.01 -20.42 37.22
C GLU A 373 -33.07 -21.45 38.35
N LEU A 374 -33.45 -22.67 38.02
CA LEU A 374 -33.45 -23.81 38.94
C LEU A 374 -32.06 -24.12 39.54
N GLY A 375 -32.05 -24.93 40.59
CA GLY A 375 -30.82 -25.44 41.21
C GLY A 375 -29.96 -26.26 40.25
N ILE A 376 -28.74 -26.59 40.66
CA ILE A 376 -27.86 -27.50 39.92
C ILE A 376 -28.30 -28.93 40.22
N THR A 377 -28.39 -29.78 39.18
CA THR A 377 -28.70 -31.22 39.30
C THR A 377 -27.63 -32.12 38.67
N SER A 378 -26.61 -31.51 38.05
CA SER A 378 -25.51 -32.20 37.38
C SER A 378 -24.21 -31.39 37.50
N ASP A 379 -23.15 -32.03 37.96
CA ASP A 379 -21.80 -31.47 38.06
C ASP A 379 -21.05 -31.57 36.72
N ASP A 380 -21.34 -32.60 35.91
CA ASP A 380 -20.63 -32.86 34.64
C ASP A 380 -21.43 -32.51 33.37
N CYS A 381 -22.65 -31.96 33.53
CA CYS A 381 -23.62 -31.65 32.48
C CYS A 381 -24.16 -32.87 31.71
N ARG A 382 -23.72 -34.08 32.01
CA ARG A 382 -24.00 -35.31 31.24
C ARG A 382 -24.82 -36.31 32.03
N ARG A 383 -24.64 -36.41 33.33
CA ARG A 383 -25.37 -37.35 34.19
C ARG A 383 -26.04 -36.59 35.32
N ASP A 384 -27.18 -37.13 35.74
CA ASP A 384 -27.79 -36.69 37.00
C ASP A 384 -27.00 -37.31 38.14
N ASP A 385 -26.55 -36.45 39.05
CA ASP A 385 -25.86 -36.91 40.25
C ASP A 385 -26.86 -37.49 41.28
N ASP A 386 -28.16 -37.19 41.11
CA ASP A 386 -29.28 -37.86 41.78
C ASP A 386 -30.46 -38.11 40.80
N ALA A 387 -30.36 -39.20 40.04
CA ALA A 387 -31.36 -39.61 39.05
C ALA A 387 -32.75 -39.93 39.65
N ALA A 388 -32.87 -40.14 40.97
CA ALA A 388 -34.15 -40.38 41.64
C ALA A 388 -34.89 -39.08 42.01
N ALA A 389 -34.18 -37.94 42.05
CA ALA A 389 -34.73 -36.64 42.43
C ALA A 389 -34.77 -35.60 41.28
N ALA A 390 -33.95 -35.76 40.24
CA ALA A 390 -33.81 -34.78 39.16
C ALA A 390 -35.01 -34.83 38.19
N LYS A 391 -35.97 -33.91 38.36
CA LYS A 391 -37.04 -33.67 37.36
C LYS A 391 -36.54 -32.90 36.12
N TYR A 392 -35.32 -32.38 36.17
CA TYR A 392 -34.70 -31.51 35.17
C TYR A 392 -33.17 -31.66 35.23
N HIS A 393 -32.49 -31.33 34.13
CA HIS A 393 -31.03 -31.40 34.03
C HIS A 393 -30.43 -30.01 33.91
N ARG A 394 -29.66 -29.57 34.92
CA ARG A 394 -28.94 -28.30 34.89
C ARG A 394 -27.56 -28.41 35.52
N CYS A 395 -26.57 -27.89 34.82
CA CYS A 395 -25.20 -27.72 35.32
C CYS A 395 -24.73 -26.27 35.19
N GLU A 396 -23.64 -25.93 35.88
CA GLU A 396 -22.96 -24.63 35.74
C GLU A 396 -21.50 -24.80 35.32
N VAL A 397 -21.00 -23.89 34.48
CA VAL A 397 -19.63 -23.87 33.97
C VAL A 397 -18.98 -22.49 34.09
N GLY A 398 -17.64 -22.47 34.15
CA GLY A 398 -16.90 -21.26 34.53
C GLY A 398 -16.86 -20.19 33.44
N THR A 399 -16.72 -20.59 32.18
CA THR A 399 -16.45 -19.69 31.05
C THR A 399 -17.47 -19.83 29.92
N THR A 400 -17.57 -18.83 29.05
CA THR A 400 -18.42 -18.91 27.85
C THR A 400 -17.95 -20.04 26.92
N ASP A 401 -16.63 -20.21 26.76
CA ASP A 401 -16.06 -21.26 25.92
C ASP A 401 -16.39 -22.66 26.45
N GLU A 402 -16.33 -22.87 27.78
CA GLU A 402 -16.75 -24.13 28.40
C GLU A 402 -18.23 -24.38 28.16
N LEU A 403 -19.10 -23.37 28.30
CA LEU A 403 -20.53 -23.49 28.04
C LEU A 403 -20.79 -23.94 26.61
N LEU A 404 -20.21 -23.26 25.63
CA LEU A 404 -20.39 -23.58 24.22
C LEU A 404 -19.84 -24.97 23.88
N THR A 405 -18.71 -25.36 24.46
CA THR A 405 -18.14 -26.70 24.32
C THR A 405 -19.12 -27.76 24.84
N ARG A 406 -19.69 -27.58 26.04
CA ARG A 406 -20.68 -28.53 26.58
C ARG A 406 -21.93 -28.61 25.71
N VAL A 407 -22.47 -27.48 25.26
CA VAL A 407 -23.67 -27.50 24.39
C VAL A 407 -23.34 -28.16 23.05
N ASN A 408 -22.13 -27.98 22.51
CA ASN A 408 -21.71 -28.59 21.25
C ASN A 408 -21.55 -30.12 21.37
N GLU A 409 -21.10 -30.62 22.51
CA GLU A 409 -20.84 -32.05 22.72
C GLU A 409 -22.04 -32.86 23.22
N ILE A 410 -23.02 -32.21 23.83
CA ILE A 410 -24.08 -32.90 24.57
C ILE A 410 -25.40 -32.80 23.81
N ASP A 411 -25.93 -33.96 23.42
CA ASP A 411 -27.22 -34.03 22.73
C ASP A 411 -28.36 -33.45 23.58
N GLY A 412 -29.21 -32.66 22.94
CA GLY A 412 -30.31 -31.95 23.61
C GLY A 412 -29.88 -30.85 24.57
N ALA A 413 -28.60 -30.43 24.56
CA ALA A 413 -28.16 -29.32 25.41
C ALA A 413 -28.65 -27.96 24.91
N ILE A 414 -28.87 -27.05 25.86
CA ILE A 414 -29.20 -25.64 25.65
C ILE A 414 -28.28 -24.77 26.52
N GLY A 415 -27.86 -23.63 25.99
CA GLY A 415 -27.18 -22.59 26.72
C GLY A 415 -27.34 -21.24 26.03
N TYR A 416 -26.49 -20.29 26.40
CA TYR A 416 -26.49 -18.94 25.85
C TYR A 416 -25.07 -18.41 25.77
N ALA A 417 -24.79 -17.63 24.73
CA ALA A 417 -23.50 -17.00 24.51
C ALA A 417 -23.60 -15.85 23.49
N GLU A 418 -22.49 -15.18 23.24
CA GLU A 418 -22.35 -14.18 22.21
C GLU A 418 -22.44 -14.83 20.84
N LEU A 419 -23.18 -14.20 19.92
CA LEU A 419 -23.51 -14.77 18.63
C LEU A 419 -22.28 -15.10 17.79
N GLY A 420 -21.26 -14.22 17.79
CA GLY A 420 -20.02 -14.44 17.05
C GLY A 420 -19.26 -15.67 17.56
N THR A 421 -19.09 -15.77 18.87
CA THR A 421 -18.43 -16.89 19.55
C THR A 421 -19.15 -18.22 19.29
N ALA A 422 -20.48 -18.23 19.39
CA ALA A 422 -21.31 -19.40 19.19
C ALA A 422 -21.20 -19.99 17.77
N ARG A 423 -21.07 -19.14 16.75
CA ARG A 423 -20.96 -19.56 15.33
C ARG A 423 -19.69 -20.35 15.02
N ARG A 424 -18.69 -20.38 15.92
CA ARG A 424 -17.46 -21.16 15.77
C ARG A 424 -17.65 -22.65 16.04
N PHE A 425 -18.78 -23.04 16.66
CA PHE A 425 -19.07 -24.42 17.03
C PHE A 425 -20.02 -25.06 16.02
N PRO A 426 -19.63 -26.17 15.36
CA PRO A 426 -20.37 -26.72 14.23
C PRO A 426 -21.72 -27.34 14.63
N GLU A 427 -21.81 -27.95 15.81
CA GLU A 427 -23.01 -28.66 16.28
C GLU A 427 -24.00 -27.75 17.01
N LEU A 428 -23.73 -26.44 17.05
CA LEU A 428 -24.63 -25.46 17.62
C LEU A 428 -25.56 -24.84 16.58
N ALA A 429 -26.80 -24.62 17.01
CA ALA A 429 -27.76 -23.79 16.31
C ALA A 429 -28.20 -22.64 17.24
N ALA A 430 -28.04 -21.40 16.78
CA ALA A 430 -28.65 -20.25 17.43
C ALA A 430 -30.14 -20.23 17.09
N VAL A 431 -31.01 -20.23 18.10
CA VAL A 431 -32.46 -20.23 17.90
C VAL A 431 -33.00 -18.80 17.79
N THR A 432 -34.09 -18.63 17.03
CA THR A 432 -34.85 -17.37 17.07
C THR A 432 -35.54 -17.23 18.43
N ILE A 433 -35.65 -16.01 18.96
CA ILE A 433 -36.46 -15.71 20.16
C ILE A 433 -37.69 -14.93 19.72
N ASP A 434 -38.89 -15.42 20.03
CA ASP A 434 -40.17 -14.82 19.60
C ASP A 434 -40.21 -14.59 18.07
N SER A 435 -39.71 -15.58 17.30
CA SER A 435 -39.55 -15.54 15.84
C SER A 435 -38.59 -14.45 15.30
N VAL A 436 -37.80 -13.82 16.17
CA VAL A 436 -36.76 -12.85 15.79
C VAL A 436 -35.39 -13.51 15.82
N VAL A 437 -34.65 -13.37 14.72
CA VAL A 437 -33.28 -13.90 14.59
C VAL A 437 -32.30 -13.06 15.44
N PRO A 438 -31.33 -13.69 16.13
CA PRO A 438 -30.23 -12.96 16.76
C PRO A 438 -29.37 -12.32 15.67
N ASP A 439 -29.51 -11.01 15.50
CA ASP A 439 -28.80 -10.24 14.48
C ASP A 439 -28.66 -8.78 14.91
N THR A 440 -27.58 -8.14 14.46
CA THR A 440 -27.24 -6.75 14.80
C THR A 440 -28.28 -5.77 14.28
N SER A 441 -28.86 -5.99 13.10
CA SER A 441 -29.93 -5.16 12.55
C SER A 441 -31.21 -5.22 13.40
N LYS A 442 -31.47 -6.37 14.02
CA LYS A 442 -32.62 -6.59 14.91
C LYS A 442 -32.43 -6.01 16.31
N VAL A 443 -31.19 -5.82 16.72
CA VAL A 443 -30.86 -5.03 17.90
C VAL A 443 -31.08 -3.55 17.62
N ALA A 444 -30.64 -3.05 16.46
CA ALA A 444 -30.81 -1.65 16.08
C ALA A 444 -32.29 -1.23 15.95
N ASP A 445 -33.15 -2.10 15.41
CA ASP A 445 -34.61 -1.85 15.32
C ASP A 445 -35.39 -2.19 16.60
N ARG A 446 -34.70 -2.63 17.66
CA ARG A 446 -35.22 -3.01 18.98
C ARG A 446 -36.16 -4.22 18.99
N SER A 447 -36.25 -4.99 17.90
CA SER A 447 -37.06 -6.21 17.86
C SER A 447 -36.41 -7.38 18.61
N TYR A 448 -35.08 -7.48 18.59
CA TYR A 448 -34.34 -8.49 19.34
C TYR A 448 -33.82 -7.91 20.66
N LYS A 449 -34.12 -8.60 21.78
CA LYS A 449 -33.93 -8.06 23.14
C LYS A 449 -32.75 -8.65 23.90
N PHE A 450 -32.14 -9.73 23.40
CA PHE A 450 -31.04 -10.41 24.09
C PHE A 450 -29.68 -9.85 23.64
N TRP A 451 -29.38 -8.65 24.10
CA TRP A 451 -28.14 -7.92 23.83
C TRP A 451 -27.78 -7.05 25.02
N GLU A 452 -26.52 -6.62 25.10
CA GLU A 452 -26.04 -5.67 26.11
C GLU A 452 -24.87 -4.84 25.58
N VAL A 453 -24.58 -3.71 26.22
CA VAL A 453 -23.38 -2.91 25.92
C VAL A 453 -22.18 -3.44 26.72
N GLU A 454 -21.13 -3.81 26.01
CA GLU A 454 -19.82 -4.06 26.60
C GLU A 454 -19.16 -2.73 26.98
N HIS A 455 -18.76 -2.64 28.23
CA HIS A 455 -18.05 -1.49 28.79
C HIS A 455 -16.62 -1.88 29.13
N ALA A 456 -15.69 -0.95 28.92
CA ALA A 456 -14.34 -1.01 29.46
C ALA A 456 -14.25 -0.07 30.67
N TYR A 457 -13.94 -0.64 31.83
CA TYR A 457 -13.77 0.10 33.08
C TYR A 457 -12.31 0.30 33.42
N THR A 458 -11.95 1.53 33.79
CA THR A 458 -10.66 1.87 34.42
C THR A 458 -10.87 2.41 35.81
N TYR A 459 -9.86 2.26 36.67
CA TYR A 459 -9.83 2.99 37.94
C TYR A 459 -9.36 4.42 37.67
N GLN A 460 -10.25 5.40 37.84
CA GLN A 460 -10.03 6.79 37.42
C GLN A 460 -9.69 6.92 35.92
N ALA A 461 -9.46 8.14 35.46
CA ALA A 461 -9.09 8.38 34.06
C ALA A 461 -7.62 7.98 33.86
N PRO A 462 -7.29 7.17 32.84
CA PRO A 462 -5.91 6.79 32.58
C PRO A 462 -5.09 8.01 32.12
N ASP A 463 -3.79 7.98 32.39
CA ASP A 463 -2.86 8.99 31.88
C ASP A 463 -2.82 8.90 30.34
N ALA A 464 -2.86 10.04 29.65
CA ALA A 464 -3.03 10.09 28.19
C ALA A 464 -1.89 9.39 27.43
N LYS A 465 -0.72 9.26 28.05
CA LYS A 465 0.46 8.56 27.48
C LYS A 465 0.63 7.13 27.97
N SER A 466 -0.35 6.59 28.70
CA SER A 466 -0.30 5.23 29.23
C SER A 466 -0.73 4.20 28.19
N LEU A 467 -0.23 2.96 28.34
CA LEU A 467 -0.70 1.82 27.55
C LEU A 467 -2.21 1.58 27.72
N THR A 468 -2.76 1.85 28.90
CA THR A 468 -4.21 1.76 29.17
C THR A 468 -5.00 2.70 28.26
N ALA A 469 -4.64 3.98 28.20
CA ALA A 469 -5.30 4.96 27.32
C ALA A 469 -5.13 4.60 25.85
N ALA A 470 -3.89 4.27 25.44
CA ALA A 470 -3.57 3.90 24.07
C ALA A 470 -4.34 2.66 23.58
N PHE A 471 -4.52 1.65 24.43
CA PHE A 471 -5.28 0.44 24.09
C PHE A 471 -6.79 0.71 24.06
N LEU A 472 -7.33 1.57 24.94
CA LEU A 472 -8.73 2.01 24.87
C LEU A 472 -9.01 2.77 23.55
N ASP A 473 -8.09 3.64 23.14
CA ASP A 473 -8.18 4.34 21.86
C ASP A 473 -8.07 3.38 20.68
N TYR A 474 -7.16 2.39 20.75
CA TYR A 474 -7.06 1.35 19.73
C TYR A 474 -8.37 0.56 19.60
N MET A 475 -9.03 0.17 20.69
CA MET A 475 -10.31 -0.55 20.65
C MET A 475 -11.42 0.26 19.95
N ARG A 476 -11.35 1.59 19.94
CA ARG A 476 -12.28 2.47 19.24
C ARG A 476 -11.85 2.83 17.81
N SER A 477 -10.65 2.44 17.41
CA SER A 477 -10.08 2.80 16.12
C SER A 477 -10.76 2.06 14.97
N THR A 478 -10.62 2.61 13.77
CA THR A 478 -11.02 1.94 12.52
C THR A 478 -10.26 0.64 12.28
N GLN A 479 -9.06 0.48 12.86
CA GLN A 479 -8.23 -0.73 12.76
C GLN A 479 -8.81 -1.89 13.57
N ALA A 480 -9.40 -1.61 14.74
CA ALA A 480 -10.02 -2.61 15.61
C ALA A 480 -11.37 -3.11 15.09
N ARG A 481 -12.07 -2.29 14.29
CA ARG A 481 -13.43 -2.57 13.80
C ARG A 481 -13.59 -3.95 13.17
N PRO A 482 -12.79 -4.39 12.19
CA PRO A 482 -12.98 -5.71 11.57
C PRO A 482 -12.82 -6.88 12.55
N ILE A 483 -12.01 -6.69 13.59
CA ILE A 483 -11.82 -7.69 14.66
C ILE A 483 -13.07 -7.75 15.54
N LEU A 484 -13.59 -6.58 15.94
CA LEU A 484 -14.84 -6.47 16.71
C LEU A 484 -16.02 -7.10 15.96
N GLU A 485 -16.20 -6.77 14.68
CA GLU A 485 -17.29 -7.30 13.83
C GLU A 485 -17.20 -8.82 13.66
N ARG A 486 -16.00 -9.39 13.46
CA ARG A 486 -15.79 -10.85 13.43
C ARG A 486 -16.18 -11.52 14.74
N GLY A 487 -15.91 -10.85 15.86
CA GLY A 487 -16.34 -11.26 17.20
C GLY A 487 -17.85 -11.16 17.44
N GLY A 488 -18.63 -10.60 16.50
CA GLY A 488 -20.06 -10.35 16.67
C GLY A 488 -20.37 -9.13 17.55
N LEU A 489 -19.39 -8.23 17.71
CA LEU A 489 -19.52 -6.96 18.43
C LEU A 489 -19.77 -5.83 17.45
N VAL A 490 -20.70 -4.94 17.78
CA VAL A 490 -20.96 -3.72 16.98
C VAL A 490 -20.38 -2.52 17.70
N PRO A 491 -19.31 -1.88 17.18
CA PRO A 491 -18.69 -0.74 17.83
C PRO A 491 -19.70 0.39 18.09
N CYS A 492 -19.67 0.96 19.29
CA CYS A 492 -20.62 2.02 19.66
C CYS A 492 -20.50 3.28 18.81
N GLY A 493 -19.30 3.56 18.26
CA GLY A 493 -19.08 4.70 17.36
C GLY A 493 -19.81 4.59 16.00
N GLU A 494 -20.35 3.43 15.66
CA GLU A 494 -21.11 3.21 14.42
C GLU A 494 -22.62 3.30 14.61
N LEU A 495 -23.06 3.27 15.86
CA LEU A 495 -24.46 3.33 16.20
C LEU A 495 -24.91 4.79 16.35
N PRO A 496 -26.22 5.07 16.18
CA PRO A 496 -26.74 6.42 16.38
C PRO A 496 -26.35 6.98 17.76
N PRO A 497 -26.10 8.30 17.87
CA PRO A 497 -25.78 8.92 19.15
C PRO A 497 -26.79 8.56 20.25
N GLY A 498 -26.29 8.20 21.43
CA GLY A 498 -27.10 7.77 22.58
C GLY A 498 -27.61 6.33 22.51
N PHE A 499 -27.24 5.53 21.50
CA PHE A 499 -27.62 4.11 21.46
C PHE A 499 -26.94 3.31 22.58
N CYS A 500 -25.64 3.54 22.81
CA CYS A 500 -24.87 2.84 23.83
C CYS A 500 -24.90 3.51 25.22
N GLY A 501 -25.71 4.54 25.42
CA GLY A 501 -25.72 5.37 26.63
C GLY A 501 -25.32 6.81 26.36
#